data_AF-A0A9D6L2D8-F1
#
_entry.id   AF-A0A9D6L2D8-F1
#
_cell.length_a   1.000
_cell.length_b   1.000
_cell.length_c   1.000
_cell.angle_alpha   90.00
_cell.angle_beta   90.00
_cell.angle_gamma   90.00
#
_symmetry.space_group_name_H-M   'P 1'
#
loop_
_entity.id
_entity.type
_entity.pdbx_description
1 polymer ?
#
loop_
_entity_poly.entity_id
_entity_poly.type
_entity_poly.pdbx_seq_one_letter_code
_entity_poly.pdbx_strand_id
1 'polypeptide(L)'
;MQFWLGVLLTALMGVSLGLLGGGGSILAVPILVYVLGVEEHAAIAVSLVLVGLTAWAAALQHHRAGNVDWKGGFLFAACGAPVSLLGAYFSKRLPGAWLMLLFGALMLVAGVA
;
A
#
# COMPACT_ATOMS: atom_id res chain seq x y z
N MET A 1 2.04 23.91 -13.08
CA MET A 1 1.23 22.80 -13.67
C MET A 1 1.30 21.52 -12.84
N GLN A 2 2.50 21.08 -12.43
CA GLN A 2 2.71 19.83 -11.67
C GLN A 2 1.98 19.76 -10.31
N PHE A 3 1.83 20.89 -9.61
CA PHE A 3 1.17 20.94 -8.31
C PHE A 3 -0.32 20.54 -8.37
N TRP A 4 -1.07 21.09 -9.33
CA TRP A 4 -2.49 20.77 -9.52
C TRP A 4 -2.71 19.31 -9.92
N LEU A 5 -1.82 18.75 -10.73
CA LEU A 5 -1.87 17.35 -11.12
C LEU A 5 -1.61 16.42 -9.92
N GLY A 6 -0.62 16.77 -9.07
CA GLY A 6 -0.35 16.06 -7.82
C GLY A 6 -1.52 16.08 -6.85
N VAL A 7 -2.20 17.22 -6.69
CA VAL A 7 -3.41 17.35 -5.84
C VAL A 7 -4.55 16.49 -6.38
N LEU A 8 -4.80 16.51 -7.68
CA LEU A 8 -5.86 15.70 -8.30
C LEU A 8 -5.60 14.20 -8.14
N LEU A 9 -4.36 13.76 -8.38
CA LEU A 9 -3.97 12.35 -8.28
C LEU A 9 -4.00 11.84 -6.84
N THR A 10 -3.56 12.66 -5.87
CA THR A 10 -3.65 12.30 -4.45
C THR A 10 -5.09 12.30 -3.93
N ALA A 11 -5.97 13.16 -4.46
CA ALA A 11 -7.40 13.11 -4.17
C ALA A 11 -8.05 11.82 -4.72
N LEU A 12 -7.76 11.45 -5.98
CA LEU A 12 -8.21 10.20 -6.59
C LEU A 12 -7.69 8.96 -5.85
N MET A 13 -6.42 9.01 -5.42
CA MET A 13 -5.82 7.98 -4.58
C MET A 13 -6.54 7.87 -3.24
N GLY A 14 -6.88 8.99 -2.58
CA GLY A 14 -7.63 9.02 -1.33
C GLY A 14 -9.04 8.44 -1.46
N VAL A 15 -9.75 8.77 -2.53
CA VAL A 15 -11.07 8.19 -2.84
C VAL A 15 -10.94 6.68 -3.07
N SER A 16 -9.95 6.26 -3.86
CA SER A 16 -9.69 4.84 -4.13
C SER A 16 -9.32 4.07 -2.85
N LEU A 17 -8.53 4.69 -1.97
CA LEU A 17 -8.16 4.13 -0.66
C LEU A 17 -9.39 3.92 0.22
N GLY A 18 -10.32 4.88 0.23
CA GLY A 18 -11.57 4.80 0.99
C GLY A 18 -12.54 3.75 0.43
N LEU A 19 -12.64 3.63 -0.90
CA LEU A 19 -13.56 2.69 -1.55
C LEU A 19 -13.08 1.24 -1.53
N LEU A 20 -11.79 1.02 -1.77
CA LEU A 20 -11.22 -0.32 -1.90
C LEU A 20 -10.72 -0.92 -0.58
N GLY A 21 -10.83 -0.18 0.53
CA GLY A 21 -10.46 -0.68 1.86
C GLY A 21 -9.03 -1.24 1.90
N GLY A 22 -8.03 -0.38 1.69
CA GLY A 22 -6.60 -0.75 1.70
C GLY A 22 -5.94 -0.86 0.31
N GLY A 23 -6.72 -1.13 -0.74
CA GLY A 23 -6.22 -1.32 -2.12
C GLY A 23 -5.87 -0.06 -2.92
N GLY A 24 -6.29 1.14 -2.50
CA GLY A 24 -5.97 2.38 -3.24
C GLY A 24 -4.49 2.78 -3.20
N SER A 25 -3.69 2.14 -2.34
CA SER A 25 -2.24 2.34 -2.20
C SER A 25 -1.43 1.82 -3.39
N ILE A 26 -2.04 0.97 -4.22
CA ILE A 26 -1.45 0.48 -5.48
C ILE A 26 -1.04 1.67 -6.36
N LEU A 27 -1.81 2.76 -6.32
CA LEU A 27 -1.54 3.98 -7.06
C LEU A 27 -0.53 4.90 -6.35
N ALA A 28 -0.31 4.74 -5.04
CA ALA A 28 0.55 5.62 -4.26
C ALA A 28 2.02 5.52 -4.69
N VAL A 29 2.54 4.30 -4.89
CA VAL A 29 3.94 4.08 -5.28
C VAL A 29 4.26 4.68 -6.66
N PRO A 30 3.48 4.41 -7.73
CA PRO A 30 3.71 5.04 -9.03
C PRO A 30 3.57 6.56 -9.00
N ILE A 31 2.59 7.11 -8.26
CA ILE A 31 2.42 8.57 -8.15
C ILE A 31 3.63 9.19 -7.46
N LEU A 32 4.10 8.61 -6.35
CA LEU A 32 5.26 9.11 -5.61
C LEU A 32 6.55 9.11 -6.45
N VAL A 33 6.79 8.06 -7.24
CA VAL A 33 8.00 7.98 -8.05
C VAL A 33 7.89 8.76 -9.36
N TYR A 34 6.84 8.52 -10.15
CA TYR A 34 6.75 9.12 -11.49
C TYR A 34 6.27 10.57 -11.49
N VAL A 35 5.50 10.99 -10.48
CA VAL A 35 4.94 12.35 -10.43
C VAL A 35 5.70 13.23 -9.45
N LEU A 36 6.07 12.69 -8.28
CA LEU A 36 6.78 13.46 -7.25
C LEU A 36 8.31 13.27 -7.29
N GLY A 37 8.83 12.33 -8.10
CA GLY A 37 10.27 12.11 -8.24
C GLY A 37 10.94 11.57 -6.98
N VAL A 38 10.17 10.92 -6.08
CA VAL A 38 10.70 10.30 -4.87
C VAL A 38 11.45 9.03 -5.24
N GLU A 39 12.56 8.74 -4.55
CA GLU A 39 13.30 7.48 -4.70
C GLU A 39 12.38 6.27 -4.46
N GLU A 40 12.56 5.19 -5.21
CA GLU A 40 11.69 4.02 -5.21
C GLU A 40 11.55 3.39 -3.81
N HIS A 41 12.65 3.26 -3.08
CA HIS A 41 12.64 2.71 -1.72
C HIS A 41 11.87 3.60 -0.75
N ALA A 42 12.04 4.91 -0.85
CA ALA A 42 11.34 5.88 -0.02
C ALA A 42 9.85 5.92 -0.35
N ALA A 43 9.48 5.85 -1.63
CA ALA A 43 8.09 5.81 -2.08
C ALA A 43 7.34 4.58 -1.53
N ILE A 44 7.97 3.41 -1.55
CA ILE A 44 7.39 2.18 -1.00
C ILE A 44 7.24 2.28 0.52
N ALA A 45 8.24 2.82 1.22
CA ALA A 45 8.15 3.04 2.66
C ALA A 45 7.00 3.97 3.04
N VAL A 46 6.84 5.09 2.34
CA VAL A 46 5.74 6.05 2.56
C VAL A 46 4.39 5.41 2.26
N SER A 47 4.28 4.62 1.17
CA SER A 47 3.05 3.88 0.85
C SER A 47 2.67 2.86 1.93
N LEU A 48 3.64 2.14 2.51
CA LEU A 48 3.39 1.20 3.61
C LEU A 48 2.81 1.90 4.85
N VAL A 49 3.30 3.10 5.17
CA VAL A 49 2.76 3.92 6.27
C VAL A 49 1.31 4.34 5.96
N LEU A 50 1.04 4.80 4.74
CA LEU A 50 -0.31 5.14 4.27
C LEU A 50 -1.27 3.95 4.37
N VAL A 51 -0.85 2.75 3.94
CA VAL A 51 -1.63 1.51 4.05
C VAL A 51 -1.89 1.17 5.51
N GLY A 52 -0.86 1.23 6.36
CA GLY A 52 -1.01 0.93 7.79
C GLY A 52 -2.04 1.84 8.48
N LEU A 53 -1.97 3.14 8.20
CA LEU A 53 -2.92 4.12 8.75
C LEU A 53 -4.35 3.91 8.24
N THR A 54 -4.52 3.67 6.94
CA THR A 54 -5.85 3.45 6.36
C THR A 54 -6.45 2.12 6.79
N ALA A 55 -5.65 1.05 6.88
CA ALA A 55 -6.06 -0.24 7.44
C ALA A 55 -6.47 -0.12 8.91
N TRP A 56 -5.75 0.67 9.71
CA TRP A 56 -6.12 0.91 11.10
C TRP A 56 -7.44 1.69 11.21
N ALA A 57 -7.61 2.75 10.42
CA ALA A 57 -8.87 3.50 10.38
C ALA A 57 -10.06 2.61 9.95
N ALA A 58 -9.85 1.75 8.95
CA ALA A 58 -10.85 0.78 8.48
C ALA A 58 -11.18 -0.27 9.55
N ALA A 59 -10.16 -0.79 10.25
CA ALA A 59 -10.35 -1.73 11.35
C ALA A 59 -11.15 -1.11 12.50
N LEU A 60 -10.89 0.16 12.85
CA LEU A 60 -11.66 0.90 13.85
C LEU A 60 -13.12 1.08 13.43
N GLN A 61 -13.39 1.40 12.15
CA GLN A 61 -14.75 1.49 11.63
C GLN A 61 -15.48 0.14 11.67
N HIS A 62 -14.82 -0.93 11.24
CA HIS A 62 -15.39 -2.29 11.30
C HIS A 62 -15.62 -2.76 12.74
N HIS A 63 -14.73 -2.38 13.66
CA HIS A 63 -14.89 -2.69 15.09
C HIS A 63 -16.16 -2.05 15.66
N ARG A 64 -16.42 -0.79 15.30
CA ARG A 64 -17.65 -0.09 15.70
C ARG A 64 -18.91 -0.71 15.08
N ALA A 65 -18.80 -1.35 13.93
CA ALA A 65 -19.88 -2.10 13.29
C ALA A 65 -20.07 -3.52 13.88
N GLY A 66 -19.25 -3.95 14.86
CA GLY A 66 -19.34 -5.27 15.48
C GLY A 66 -18.87 -6.43 14.58
N ASN A 67 -18.26 -6.13 13.43
CA ASN A 67 -18.00 -7.08 12.36
C ASN A 67 -16.51 -7.51 12.29
N VAL A 68 -15.79 -7.46 13.41
CA VAL A 68 -14.36 -7.78 13.48
C VAL A 68 -14.15 -9.18 14.04
N ASP A 69 -13.61 -10.06 13.19
CA ASP A 69 -13.05 -11.33 13.65
C ASP A 69 -11.61 -11.12 14.14
N TRP A 70 -11.48 -10.89 15.44
CA TRP A 70 -10.19 -10.75 16.11
C TRP A 70 -9.31 -12.00 16.00
N LYS A 71 -9.91 -13.19 15.94
CA LYS A 71 -9.14 -14.45 15.84
C LYS A 71 -8.56 -14.60 14.45
N GLY A 72 -9.39 -14.41 13.41
CA GLY A 72 -8.96 -14.40 12.02
C GLY A 72 -7.90 -13.32 11.75
N GLY A 73 -8.12 -12.11 12.25
CA GLY A 73 -7.17 -11.00 12.12
C GLY A 73 -5.82 -11.27 12.79
N PHE A 74 -5.82 -11.84 14.01
CA PHE A 74 -4.57 -12.17 14.70
C PHE A 74 -3.82 -13.31 14.02
N LEU A 75 -4.53 -14.34 13.53
CA LEU A 75 -3.91 -15.44 12.80
C LEU A 75 -3.30 -14.97 11.47
N PHE A 76 -4.01 -14.09 10.75
CA PHE A 76 -3.51 -13.45 9.55
C PHE A 76 -2.26 -12.60 9.84
N ALA A 77 -2.28 -11.79 10.90
CA ALA A 77 -1.13 -11.00 11.31
C ALA A 77 0.06 -11.89 11.73
N ALA A 78 -0.18 -12.97 12.48
CA ALA A 78 0.86 -13.88 12.93
C ALA A 78 1.53 -14.63 11.77
N CYS A 79 0.77 -15.03 10.74
CA CYS A 79 1.31 -15.66 9.54
C CYS A 79 1.94 -14.64 8.57
N GLY A 80 1.35 -13.44 8.45
CA GLY A 80 1.78 -12.42 7.50
C GLY A 80 2.97 -11.58 7.96
N ALA A 81 3.07 -11.26 9.25
CA ALA A 81 4.14 -10.41 9.79
C ALA A 81 5.56 -10.97 9.59
N PRO A 82 5.83 -12.28 9.79
CA PRO A 82 7.16 -12.84 9.51
C PRO A 82 7.53 -12.74 8.04
N VAL A 83 6.56 -13.00 7.15
CA VAL A 83 6.75 -12.96 5.69
C VAL A 83 6.99 -11.53 5.23
N SER A 84 6.25 -10.55 5.76
CA SER A 84 6.43 -9.14 5.40
C SER A 84 7.75 -8.56 5.91
N LEU A 85 8.20 -8.96 7.11
CA LEU A 85 9.52 -8.59 7.64
C LEU A 85 10.67 -9.18 6.80
N LEU A 86 10.56 -10.45 6.41
CA LEU A 86 11.52 -11.08 5.49
C LEU A 86 11.51 -10.38 4.14
N GLY A 87 10.34 -10.12 3.57
CA GLY A 87 10.19 -9.37 2.32
C GLY A 87 10.83 -7.98 2.39
N ALA A 88 10.61 -7.25 3.49
CA ALA A 88 11.20 -5.93 3.75
C ALA A 88 12.74 -5.97 3.89
N TYR A 89 13.28 -7.08 4.41
CA TYR A 89 14.73 -7.26 4.50
C TYR A 89 15.36 -7.52 3.11
N PHE A 90 14.73 -8.37 2.30
CA PHE A 90 15.21 -8.67 0.95
C PHE A 90 15.03 -7.50 -0.02
N SER A 91 13.96 -6.72 0.12
CA SER A 91 13.68 -5.59 -0.78
C SER A 91 14.74 -4.49 -0.72
N LYS A 92 15.41 -4.29 0.43
CA LYS A 92 16.54 -3.36 0.56
C LYS A 92 17.78 -3.75 -0.25
N ARG A 93 17.88 -5.00 -0.70
CA ARG A 93 19.02 -5.50 -1.48
C ARG A 93 18.76 -5.47 -2.99
N LEU A 94 17.53 -5.16 -3.42
CA LEU A 94 17.15 -5.15 -4.82
C LEU A 94 17.38 -3.76 -5.43
N PRO A 95 17.89 -3.67 -6.67
CA PRO A 95 17.91 -2.40 -7.38
C PRO A 95 16.48 -1.86 -7.59
N GLY A 96 16.30 -0.54 -7.52
CA GLY A 96 14.97 0.10 -7.62
C GLY A 96 14.16 -0.31 -8.86
N ALA A 97 14.83 -0.52 -10.00
CA ALA A 97 14.19 -1.01 -11.23
C ALA A 97 13.57 -2.41 -11.08
N TRP A 98 14.26 -3.34 -10.41
CA TRP A 98 13.72 -4.68 -10.14
C TRP A 98 12.59 -4.63 -9.11
N LEU A 99 12.71 -3.75 -8.12
CA LEU A 99 11.66 -3.56 -7.11
C LEU A 99 10.37 -3.04 -7.74
N MET A 100 10.47 -2.06 -8.65
CA MET A 100 9.35 -1.55 -9.44
C MET A 100 8.75 -2.61 -10.38
N LEU A 101 9.59 -3.39 -11.06
CA LEU A 101 9.13 -4.48 -11.93
C LEU A 101 8.36 -5.55 -11.15
N LEU A 102 8.90 -6.00 -10.02
CA LEU A 102 8.26 -6.99 -9.15
C LEU A 102 6.96 -6.45 -8.55
N PHE A 103 6.95 -5.18 -8.12
CA PHE A 103 5.73 -4.53 -7.64
C PHE A 103 4.67 -4.46 -8.75
N GLY A 104 5.03 -4.02 -9.95
CA GLY A 104 4.12 -3.97 -11.09
C GLY A 104 3.56 -5.34 -11.47
N ALA A 105 4.42 -6.37 -11.50
CA ALA A 105 4.00 -7.74 -11.76
C ALA A 105 3.01 -8.26 -10.70
N LEU A 106 3.30 -8.02 -9.41
CA LEU A 106 2.40 -8.37 -8.31
C LEU A 106 1.03 -7.69 -8.48
N MET A 107 1.01 -6.43 -8.89
CA MET A 107 -0.24 -5.68 -9.08
C MET A 107 -1.07 -6.19 -10.26
N LEU A 108 -0.42 -6.62 -11.34
CA LEU A 108 -1.12 -7.29 -12.44
C LEU A 108 -1.77 -8.60 -11.97
N VAL A 109 -1.04 -9.40 -11.18
CA VAL A 109 -1.60 -10.65 -10.62
C VAL A 109 -2.78 -10.35 -9.70
N ALA A 110 -2.64 -9.37 -8.79
CA ALA A 110 -3.68 -8.98 -7.86
C ALA A 110 -4.92 -8.39 -8.55
N GLY A 111 -4.77 -7.76 -9.71
CA GLY A 111 -5.90 -7.21 -10.48
C GLY A 111 -6.64 -8.25 -11.35
N VAL A 112 -6.04 -9.41 -11.61
CA VAL A 112 -6.64 -10.49 -12.41
C VAL A 112 -7.33 -11.55 -11.54
N ALA A 113 -6.91 -11.68 -10.28
CA ALA A 113 -7.48 -12.61 -9.30
C ALA A 113 -8.75 -12.05 -8.64
#